data_AF-A0A964PZ45-F1
#
_entry.id   AF-A0A964PZ45-F1
#
_cell.length_a   1.000
_cell.length_b   1.000
_cell.length_c   1.000
_cell.angle_alpha   90.00
_cell.angle_beta   90.00
_cell.angle_gamma   90.00
#
_symmetry.space_group_name_H-M   'P 1'
#
loop_
_entity.id
_entity.type
_entity.pdbx_description
1 polymer ?
#
loop_
_entity_poly.entity_id
_entity_poly.type
_entity_poly.pdbx_seq_one_letter_code
_entity_poly.pdbx_strand_id
1 'polypeptide(L)'
;MSDQSRRVKMNGVSAVRGMSVLLLVGLAGCGSGEVEVAPTIATTEVTRINLEIVAEAAGSLAPVRSVQVMSKASGAVVQVLVDTGDRIEEGTLMARIDPRDVQNAYDQSEADFQVAQERFKISEAQLKRSADLLAARVITEQDHESRNVDFANARASLIRAQTTLDLARLRLEDVTIRAPLPGTVLTRTVEQGQVISSPSGNVSGGTALFTIADLSLMQVRSMVNEADVGRLQAGMTATVHVDAFPDRTFQGEVEKIEAQATVQQGVVNFPVIVTLDNAEGLLKPGMSANVTIMIAERANALALPNESIVAYTEMLAAAQVLGVPDDRLLADQSGFQELQRQLAAGGAEAAGALAAGRGRAGGAAAVDAMNLEQLRQQMAASQGAAYQAEIQALMRQVGGGGGVAFRGGGGGGGGGGNRGGGNRRGGGTTNRSTLPDQARPGVVFIQDASGGFTARAVLVGVTDWSSSEIMAGIEDGEIVALLGGVSQQAQQSTLGRGGFPGGGGQFRF
;
A
#
# COMPACT_ATOMS: atom_id res chain seq x y z
N MET A 1 52.02 11.46 37.22
CA MET A 1 52.17 11.45 38.69
C MET A 1 50.91 10.79 39.24
N SER A 2 50.93 9.47 39.32
CA SER A 2 51.06 8.65 40.55
C SER A 2 49.67 8.28 41.07
N ASP A 3 49.11 7.13 40.68
CA ASP A 3 49.41 5.79 41.23
C ASP A 3 49.01 5.67 42.70
N GLN A 4 48.05 4.80 43.00
CA GLN A 4 48.21 3.87 44.11
C GLN A 4 47.28 2.67 43.99
N SER A 5 47.89 1.60 43.48
CA SER A 5 47.52 0.20 43.75
C SER A 5 47.67 -0.16 45.24
N ARG A 6 46.79 -1.04 45.75
CA ARG A 6 47.06 -1.83 46.97
C ARG A 6 46.76 -3.30 46.72
N ARG A 7 47.84 -4.04 46.49
CA ARG A 7 47.95 -5.50 46.64
C ARG A 7 47.88 -5.89 48.11
N VAL A 8 47.25 -7.03 48.41
CA VAL A 8 47.42 -7.76 49.69
C VAL A 8 48.03 -9.13 49.38
N LYS A 9 48.91 -9.54 50.30
CA LYS A 9 50.05 -10.45 50.16
C LYS A 9 49.69 -11.94 50.22
N MET A 10 50.47 -12.73 49.47
CA MET A 10 50.76 -14.15 49.71
C MET A 10 51.73 -14.32 50.89
N ASN A 11 51.49 -15.35 51.70
CA ASN A 11 52.44 -16.16 52.49
C ASN A 11 51.88 -17.60 52.38
N GLY A 12 52.58 -18.71 52.15
CA GLY A 12 54.01 -19.01 52.25
C GLY A 12 54.21 -20.21 53.20
N VAL A 13 54.53 -21.38 52.59
CA VAL A 13 55.36 -22.49 53.12
C VAL A 13 54.72 -23.59 53.99
N SER A 14 54.75 -24.84 53.48
CA SER A 14 55.42 -26.05 54.03
C SER A 14 54.82 -27.32 53.37
N ALA A 15 55.46 -27.99 52.40
CA ALA A 15 56.59 -28.92 52.51
C ALA A 15 56.24 -30.35 53.04
N VAL A 16 56.26 -31.33 52.11
CA VAL A 16 57.01 -32.60 52.18
C VAL A 16 56.33 -33.92 52.64
N ARG A 17 56.38 -34.90 51.70
CA ARG A 17 56.55 -36.38 51.78
C ARG A 17 55.36 -37.35 51.95
N GLY A 18 55.30 -38.31 51.02
CA GLY A 18 54.76 -39.67 51.20
C GLY A 18 54.09 -40.25 49.94
N MET A 19 54.84 -40.87 49.02
CA MET A 19 54.91 -42.35 48.83
C MET A 19 53.73 -42.90 47.98
N SER A 20 53.89 -43.03 46.66
CA SER A 20 54.32 -44.24 45.92
C SER A 20 53.22 -45.29 45.66
N VAL A 21 52.93 -45.48 44.36
CA VAL A 21 52.65 -46.75 43.66
C VAL A 21 51.34 -47.49 43.98
N LEU A 22 50.39 -47.46 43.03
CA LEU A 22 49.81 -48.70 42.52
C LEU A 22 49.32 -48.54 41.06
N LEU A 23 49.89 -49.41 40.24
CA LEU A 23 49.85 -49.52 38.79
C LEU A 23 48.80 -50.60 38.44
N LEU A 24 48.09 -50.41 37.32
CA LEU A 24 47.62 -51.48 36.40
C LEU A 24 46.43 -52.38 36.80
N VAL A 25 45.22 -52.07 36.28
CA VAL A 25 44.19 -52.96 35.66
C VAL A 25 43.13 -52.01 35.04
N GLY A 26 42.64 -52.07 33.79
CA GLY A 26 42.86 -52.96 32.68
C GLY A 26 42.22 -52.36 31.42
N LEU A 27 42.88 -52.61 30.28
CA LEU A 27 42.31 -52.48 28.94
C LEU A 27 41.11 -53.42 28.80
N ALA A 28 39.93 -52.89 28.52
CA ALA A 28 38.84 -53.63 27.92
C ALA A 28 37.92 -52.68 27.13
N GLY A 29 37.81 -52.93 25.83
CA GLY A 29 36.60 -52.59 25.07
C GLY A 29 36.64 -51.30 24.26
N CYS A 30 37.29 -51.36 23.09
CA CYS A 30 36.78 -50.65 21.93
C CYS A 30 35.34 -51.11 21.67
N GLY A 31 34.40 -50.19 21.86
CA GLY A 31 33.02 -50.30 21.43
C GLY A 31 32.56 -48.90 21.06
N SER A 32 33.02 -48.42 19.90
CA SER A 32 32.43 -47.26 19.24
C SER A 32 31.03 -47.64 18.74
N GLY A 33 30.10 -47.76 19.69
CA GLY A 33 28.70 -47.58 19.42
C GLY A 33 28.50 -46.09 19.24
N GLU A 34 28.53 -45.64 18.00
CA GLU A 34 27.94 -44.37 17.61
C GLU A 34 26.46 -44.49 18.00
N VAL A 35 26.10 -43.97 19.16
CA VAL A 35 24.69 -43.78 19.52
C VAL A 35 24.21 -42.68 18.60
N GLU A 36 23.67 -43.08 17.47
CA GLU A 36 22.86 -42.25 16.60
C GLU A 36 21.65 -41.81 17.43
N VAL A 37 21.80 -40.69 18.14
CA VAL A 37 20.68 -40.00 18.76
C VAL A 37 19.86 -39.48 17.58
N ALA A 38 18.88 -40.28 17.15
CA ALA A 38 17.93 -39.88 16.13
C ALA A 38 17.40 -38.49 16.53
N PRO A 39 17.48 -37.49 15.65
CA PRO A 39 16.95 -36.17 15.97
C PRO A 39 15.50 -36.36 16.38
N THR A 40 15.16 -35.97 17.61
CA THR A 40 13.77 -35.99 18.06
C THR A 40 13.03 -34.94 17.24
N ILE A 41 12.33 -35.40 16.21
CA ILE A 41 11.54 -34.55 15.33
C ILE A 41 10.45 -33.93 16.19
N ALA A 42 10.46 -32.61 16.29
CA ALA A 42 9.39 -31.90 16.96
C ALA A 42 8.09 -32.17 16.21
N THR A 43 7.01 -32.44 16.95
CA THR A 43 5.69 -32.66 16.37
C THR A 43 4.70 -31.67 16.94
N THR A 44 3.64 -31.40 16.19
CA THR A 44 2.52 -30.57 16.62
C THR A 44 1.22 -31.33 16.37
N GLU A 45 0.26 -31.16 17.27
CA GLU A 45 -1.09 -31.65 17.07
C GLU A 45 -1.85 -30.67 16.15
N VAL A 46 -2.62 -31.22 15.21
CA VAL A 46 -3.54 -30.43 14.38
C VAL A 46 -4.68 -29.99 15.27
N THR A 47 -4.81 -28.68 15.44
CA THR A 47 -5.91 -28.10 16.21
C THR A 47 -6.63 -27.05 15.37
N ARG A 48 -7.91 -26.85 15.69
CA ARG A 48 -8.68 -25.77 15.09
C ARG A 48 -8.41 -24.48 15.83
N ILE A 49 -7.97 -23.47 15.09
CA ILE A 49 -7.77 -22.12 15.61
C ILE A 49 -8.55 -21.12 14.75
N ASN A 50 -8.74 -19.93 15.30
CA ASN A 50 -9.24 -18.80 14.52
C ASN A 50 -8.05 -18.16 13.82
N LEU A 51 -8.06 -18.16 12.50
CA LEU A 51 -7.02 -17.52 11.70
C LEU A 51 -7.46 -16.11 11.33
N GLU A 52 -6.64 -15.13 11.68
CA GLU A 52 -6.83 -13.73 11.33
C GLU A 52 -5.75 -13.33 10.33
N ILE A 53 -6.18 -12.93 9.13
CA ILE A 53 -5.27 -12.43 8.10
C ILE A 53 -5.28 -10.92 8.22
N VAL A 54 -4.17 -10.40 8.69
CA VAL A 54 -3.97 -8.97 8.89
C VAL A 54 -2.88 -8.45 7.97
N ALA A 55 -3.05 -7.22 7.48
CA ALA A 55 -1.96 -6.44 6.91
C ALA A 55 -1.47 -5.45 7.96
N GLU A 56 -0.19 -5.54 8.31
CA GLU A 56 0.45 -4.59 9.20
C GLU A 56 1.25 -3.58 8.41
N ALA A 57 1.09 -2.31 8.76
CA ALA A 57 1.86 -1.25 8.15
C ALA A 57 2.09 -0.09 9.10
N ALA A 58 3.30 0.47 9.03
CA ALA A 58 3.65 1.67 9.76
C ALA A 58 3.09 2.91 9.04
N GLY A 59 2.64 3.87 9.83
CA GLY A 59 2.09 5.13 9.36
C GLY A 59 2.34 6.28 10.32
N SER A 60 1.92 7.45 9.89
CA SER A 60 1.95 8.66 10.71
C SER A 60 0.56 9.30 10.75
N LEU A 61 0.20 9.83 11.92
CA LEU A 61 -1.04 10.54 12.13
C LEU A 61 -0.98 11.94 11.54
N ALA A 62 -1.99 12.30 10.77
CA ALA A 62 -2.22 13.63 10.25
C ALA A 62 -3.70 14.01 10.47
N PRO A 63 -4.02 15.30 10.59
CA PRO A 63 -5.41 15.74 10.58
C PRO A 63 -6.02 15.53 9.19
N VAL A 64 -7.31 15.22 9.12
CA VAL A 64 -8.03 15.13 7.83
C VAL A 64 -8.12 16.50 7.16
N ARG A 65 -8.32 17.56 7.96
CA ARG A 65 -8.47 18.93 7.48
C ARG A 65 -7.42 19.84 8.11
N SER A 66 -6.51 20.35 7.29
CA SER A 66 -5.54 21.38 7.69
C SER A 66 -5.49 22.51 6.67
N VAL A 67 -5.37 23.74 7.15
CA VAL A 67 -5.19 24.93 6.32
C VAL A 67 -4.03 25.75 6.83
N GLN A 68 -3.20 26.19 5.88
CA GLN A 68 -2.12 27.14 6.14
C GLN A 68 -2.64 28.56 5.91
N VAL A 69 -2.55 29.39 6.95
CA VAL A 69 -2.94 30.80 6.90
C VAL A 69 -1.73 31.61 6.45
N MET A 70 -1.82 32.10 5.22
CA MET A 70 -0.79 32.91 4.57
C MET A 70 -1.11 34.40 4.71
N SER A 71 -0.07 35.24 4.76
CA SER A 71 -0.28 36.70 4.72
C SER A 71 -0.70 37.17 3.34
N LYS A 72 -1.78 37.96 3.30
CA LYS A 72 -2.22 38.68 2.09
C LYS A 72 -1.71 40.13 2.06
N ALA A 73 -1.42 40.71 3.21
CA ALA A 73 -0.84 42.05 3.34
C ALA A 73 0.67 41.99 3.64
N SER A 74 1.39 43.03 3.24
CA SER A 74 2.78 43.25 3.62
C SER A 74 2.84 44.24 4.78
N GLY A 75 3.78 44.06 5.70
CA GLY A 75 3.97 44.99 6.81
C GLY A 75 4.65 44.31 8.00
N ALA A 76 4.84 45.09 9.07
CA ALA A 76 5.32 44.55 10.34
C ALA A 76 4.15 43.96 11.14
N VAL A 77 4.35 42.79 11.75
CA VAL A 77 3.38 42.19 12.67
C VAL A 77 3.36 43.02 13.97
N VAL A 78 2.26 43.72 14.22
CA VAL A 78 2.09 44.56 15.42
C VAL A 78 1.79 43.71 16.64
N GLN A 79 0.98 42.66 16.48
CA GLN A 79 0.56 41.79 17.56
C GLN A 79 0.19 40.40 17.06
N VAL A 80 0.54 39.39 17.84
CA VAL A 80 0.08 38.00 17.72
C VAL A 80 -0.76 37.69 18.96
N LEU A 81 -1.95 37.14 18.77
CA LEU A 81 -2.96 36.93 19.82
C LEU A 81 -3.25 35.45 20.10
N VAL A 82 -2.68 34.55 19.31
CA VAL A 82 -2.86 33.09 19.43
C VAL A 82 -1.51 32.42 19.48
N ASP A 83 -1.42 31.34 20.24
CA ASP A 83 -0.22 30.51 20.33
C ASP A 83 -0.47 29.08 19.85
N THR A 84 0.62 28.32 19.70
CA THR A 84 0.58 26.93 19.29
C THR A 84 -0.12 26.07 20.35
N GLY A 85 -1.14 25.31 19.94
CA GLY A 85 -1.97 24.50 20.81
C GLY A 85 -3.31 25.14 21.20
N ASP A 86 -3.52 26.43 20.90
CA ASP A 86 -4.79 27.09 21.17
C ASP A 86 -5.90 26.57 20.26
N ARG A 87 -7.10 26.38 20.86
CA ARG A 87 -8.32 26.06 20.12
C ARG A 87 -9.04 27.37 19.78
N ILE A 88 -9.35 27.55 18.50
CA ILE A 88 -9.93 28.77 17.95
C ILE A 88 -11.18 28.47 17.13
N GLU A 89 -12.09 29.44 17.09
CA GLU A 89 -13.28 29.42 16.24
C GLU A 89 -13.02 30.16 14.92
N GLU A 90 -13.89 29.95 13.93
CA GLU A 90 -13.86 30.70 12.68
C GLU A 90 -13.98 32.21 12.95
N GLY A 91 -13.18 33.02 12.25
CA GLY A 91 -13.18 34.49 12.40
C GLY A 91 -12.39 35.02 13.59
N THR A 92 -11.86 34.15 14.46
CA THR A 92 -10.99 34.53 15.60
C THR A 92 -9.80 35.34 15.10
N LEU A 93 -9.50 36.46 15.78
CA LEU A 93 -8.37 37.31 15.46
C LEU A 93 -7.06 36.65 15.92
N MET A 94 -6.17 36.37 14.98
CA MET A 94 -4.91 35.65 15.24
C MET A 94 -3.70 36.59 15.27
N ALA A 95 -3.63 37.51 14.32
CA ALA A 95 -2.56 38.49 14.24
C ALA A 95 -3.04 39.79 13.60
N ARG A 96 -2.33 40.88 13.92
CA ARG A 96 -2.53 42.19 13.32
C ARG A 96 -1.24 42.68 12.69
N ILE A 97 -1.34 43.08 11.43
CA ILE A 97 -0.27 43.74 10.67
C ILE A 97 -0.46 45.25 10.79
N ASP A 98 0.64 45.99 10.73
CA ASP A 98 0.62 47.45 10.75
C ASP A 98 -0.21 48.00 9.58
N PRO A 99 -1.34 48.69 9.86
CA PRO A 99 -2.24 49.13 8.80
C PRO A 99 -1.82 50.45 8.17
N ARG A 100 -0.80 51.16 8.66
CA ARG A 100 -0.53 52.57 8.30
C ARG A 100 -0.51 52.84 6.80
N ASP A 101 0.24 52.05 6.05
CA ASP A 101 0.37 52.25 4.58
C ASP A 101 -0.97 51.98 3.87
N VAL A 102 -1.71 50.98 4.35
CA VAL A 102 -2.95 50.52 3.75
C VAL A 102 -4.12 51.45 4.11
N GLN A 103 -4.11 51.98 5.34
CA GLN A 103 -5.03 53.00 5.82
C GLN A 103 -4.86 54.29 5.03
N ASN A 104 -3.63 54.77 4.84
CA ASN A 104 -3.37 55.95 4.03
C ASN A 104 -3.88 55.78 2.59
N ALA A 105 -3.71 54.58 2.00
CA ALA A 105 -4.23 54.28 0.66
C ALA A 105 -5.76 54.22 0.62
N TYR A 106 -6.41 53.72 1.68
CA TYR A 106 -7.86 53.75 1.85
C TYR A 106 -8.37 55.19 1.94
N ASP A 107 -7.80 56.01 2.82
CA ASP A 107 -8.21 57.41 3.03
C ASP A 107 -8.09 58.22 1.73
N GLN A 108 -6.99 58.02 0.96
CA GLN A 108 -6.80 58.64 -0.34
C GLN A 108 -7.88 58.20 -1.36
N SER A 109 -8.16 56.90 -1.42
CA SER A 109 -9.15 56.35 -2.35
C SER A 109 -10.58 56.79 -1.99
N GLU A 110 -10.87 56.96 -0.71
CA GLU A 110 -12.15 57.49 -0.22
C GLU A 110 -12.34 58.95 -0.63
N ALA A 111 -11.30 59.78 -0.48
CA ALA A 111 -11.32 61.15 -0.96
C ALA A 111 -11.55 61.24 -2.48
N ASP A 112 -10.85 60.40 -3.25
CA ASP A 112 -11.01 60.34 -4.71
C ASP A 112 -12.42 59.90 -5.13
N PHE A 113 -13.01 58.94 -4.40
CA PHE A 113 -14.40 58.53 -4.58
C PHE A 113 -15.37 59.68 -4.29
N GLN A 114 -15.19 60.42 -3.20
CA GLN A 114 -16.03 61.57 -2.87
C GLN A 114 -15.97 62.64 -3.98
N VAL A 115 -14.78 62.96 -4.48
CA VAL A 115 -14.61 63.90 -5.60
C VAL A 115 -15.32 63.41 -6.86
N ALA A 116 -15.18 62.12 -7.20
CA ALA A 116 -15.83 61.54 -8.37
C ALA A 116 -17.36 61.50 -8.22
N GLN A 117 -17.87 61.24 -7.02
CA GLN A 117 -19.29 61.22 -6.71
C GLN A 117 -19.91 62.61 -6.88
N GLU A 118 -19.27 63.67 -6.38
CA GLU A 118 -19.78 65.03 -6.55
C GLU A 118 -19.75 65.47 -8.02
N ARG A 119 -18.70 65.10 -8.77
CA ARG A 119 -18.64 65.36 -10.22
C ARG A 119 -19.77 64.67 -10.98
N PHE A 120 -20.11 63.44 -10.60
CA PHE A 120 -21.24 62.70 -11.18
C PHE A 120 -22.58 63.40 -10.87
N LYS A 121 -22.82 63.81 -9.62
CA LYS A 121 -24.05 64.54 -9.25
C LYS A 121 -24.19 65.85 -10.03
N ILE A 122 -23.09 66.59 -10.21
CA ILE A 122 -23.07 67.83 -10.98
C ILE A 122 -23.39 67.55 -12.46
N SER A 123 -22.75 66.56 -13.08
CA SER A 123 -22.98 66.25 -14.50
C SER A 123 -24.37 65.68 -14.76
N GLU A 124 -24.93 64.90 -13.83
CA GLU A 124 -26.31 64.41 -13.88
C GLU A 124 -27.32 65.56 -13.85
N ALA A 125 -27.13 66.51 -12.93
CA ALA A 125 -27.98 67.69 -12.85
C ALA A 125 -27.86 68.58 -14.10
N GLN A 126 -26.66 68.70 -14.68
CA GLN A 126 -26.45 69.43 -15.93
C GLN A 126 -27.09 68.74 -17.13
N LEU A 127 -27.00 67.40 -17.24
CA LEU A 127 -27.63 66.62 -18.29
C LEU A 127 -29.15 66.79 -18.23
N LYS A 128 -29.74 66.62 -17.04
CA LYS A 128 -31.18 66.83 -16.83
C LYS A 128 -31.62 68.24 -17.25
N ARG A 129 -30.86 69.27 -16.82
CA ARG A 129 -31.15 70.65 -17.21
C ARG A 129 -31.03 70.87 -18.72
N SER A 130 -30.03 70.27 -19.38
CA SER A 130 -29.89 70.38 -20.83
C SER A 130 -31.04 69.71 -21.59
N ALA A 131 -31.57 68.59 -21.10
CA ALA A 131 -32.73 67.94 -21.69
C ALA A 131 -33.98 68.86 -21.63
N ASP A 132 -34.21 69.50 -20.48
CA ASP A 132 -35.32 70.46 -20.31
C ASP A 132 -35.17 71.68 -21.24
N LEU A 133 -33.95 72.22 -21.37
CA LEU A 133 -33.66 73.37 -22.24
C LEU A 133 -33.73 73.03 -23.73
N LEU A 134 -33.34 71.82 -24.13
CA LEU A 134 -33.46 71.33 -25.50
C LEU A 134 -34.94 71.17 -25.88
N ALA A 135 -35.76 70.62 -24.98
CA ALA A 135 -37.21 70.53 -25.18
C ALA A 135 -37.86 71.91 -25.34
N ALA A 136 -37.37 72.92 -24.61
CA ALA A 136 -37.76 74.31 -24.75
C ALA A 136 -37.11 75.02 -25.97
N ARG A 137 -36.28 74.34 -26.77
CA ARG A 137 -35.52 74.86 -27.92
C ARG A 137 -34.61 76.06 -27.59
N VAL A 138 -34.08 76.10 -26.37
CA VAL A 138 -33.18 77.16 -25.88
C VAL A 138 -31.71 76.85 -26.22
N ILE A 139 -31.34 75.56 -26.30
CA ILE A 139 -29.99 75.09 -26.64
C ILE A 139 -30.01 74.19 -27.89
N THR A 140 -28.84 73.93 -28.46
CA THR A 140 -28.70 73.04 -29.63
C THR A 140 -28.60 71.56 -29.22
N GLU A 141 -28.86 70.64 -30.17
CA GLU A 141 -28.63 69.20 -29.95
C GLU A 141 -27.16 68.90 -29.61
N GLN A 142 -26.23 69.62 -30.24
CA GLN A 142 -24.79 69.48 -29.99
C GLN A 142 -24.43 69.84 -28.53
N ASP A 143 -25.07 70.86 -27.95
CA ASP A 143 -24.86 71.23 -26.55
C ASP A 143 -25.34 70.13 -25.59
N HIS A 144 -26.52 69.55 -25.88
CA HIS A 144 -27.07 68.44 -25.12
C HIS A 144 -26.20 67.17 -25.24
N GLU A 145 -25.75 66.84 -26.45
CA GLU A 145 -24.84 65.71 -26.69
C GLU A 145 -23.52 65.89 -25.93
N SER A 146 -22.97 67.11 -25.88
CA SER A 146 -21.80 67.42 -25.05
C SER A 146 -22.04 67.17 -23.57
N ARG A 147 -23.22 67.54 -23.02
CA ARG A 147 -23.56 67.23 -21.62
C ARG A 147 -23.72 65.73 -21.38
N ASN A 148 -24.25 64.99 -22.37
CA ASN A 148 -24.38 63.54 -22.28
C ASN A 148 -23.01 62.85 -22.24
N VAL A 149 -22.05 63.31 -23.04
CA VAL A 149 -20.65 62.83 -23.00
C VAL A 149 -20.00 63.15 -21.65
N ASP A 150 -20.20 64.37 -21.12
CA ASP A 150 -19.69 64.75 -19.79
C ASP A 150 -20.27 63.86 -18.67
N PHE A 151 -21.57 63.56 -18.73
CA PHE A 151 -22.22 62.62 -17.81
C PHE A 151 -21.63 61.21 -17.92
N ALA A 152 -21.46 60.69 -19.15
CA ALA A 152 -20.88 59.38 -19.38
C ALA A 152 -19.44 59.28 -18.83
N ASN A 153 -18.62 60.32 -19.03
CA ASN A 153 -17.27 60.42 -18.50
C ASN A 153 -17.26 60.46 -16.97
N ALA A 154 -18.10 61.29 -16.36
CA ALA A 154 -18.21 61.38 -14.90
C ALA A 154 -18.66 60.06 -14.27
N ARG A 155 -19.61 59.37 -14.92
CA ARG A 155 -20.07 58.04 -14.50
C ARG A 155 -18.95 57.01 -14.57
N ALA A 156 -18.16 57.00 -15.65
CA ALA A 156 -17.01 56.12 -15.78
C ALA A 156 -15.93 56.41 -14.72
N SER A 157 -15.67 57.69 -14.41
CA SER A 157 -14.76 58.09 -13.34
C SER A 157 -15.26 57.66 -11.95
N LEU A 158 -16.56 57.78 -11.68
CA LEU A 158 -17.17 57.31 -10.44
C LEU A 158 -16.98 55.80 -10.26
N ILE A 159 -17.28 55.00 -11.28
CA ILE A 159 -17.10 53.54 -11.23
C ILE A 159 -15.62 53.20 -10.97
N ARG A 160 -14.68 53.88 -11.63
CA ARG A 160 -13.25 53.67 -11.39
C ARG A 160 -12.86 53.99 -9.95
N ALA A 161 -13.28 55.14 -9.43
CA ALA A 161 -12.95 55.55 -8.07
C ALA A 161 -13.57 54.61 -7.03
N GLN A 162 -14.80 54.14 -7.26
CA GLN A 162 -15.46 53.14 -6.44
C GLN A 162 -14.66 51.82 -6.41
N THR A 163 -14.27 51.29 -7.57
CA THR A 163 -13.45 50.05 -7.63
C THR A 163 -12.12 50.22 -6.92
N THR A 164 -11.47 51.38 -7.03
CA THR A 164 -10.22 51.67 -6.30
C THR A 164 -10.44 51.71 -4.79
N LEU A 165 -11.53 52.33 -4.32
CA LEU A 165 -11.91 52.33 -2.90
C LEU A 165 -12.20 50.92 -2.39
N ASP A 166 -12.95 50.12 -3.15
CA ASP A 166 -13.26 48.73 -2.80
C ASP A 166 -11.98 47.89 -2.68
N LEU A 167 -11.03 48.05 -3.60
CA LEU A 167 -9.72 47.40 -3.53
C LEU A 167 -8.90 47.86 -2.32
N ALA A 168 -8.91 49.16 -2.01
CA ALA A 168 -8.20 49.68 -0.85
C ALA A 168 -8.82 49.18 0.47
N ARG A 169 -10.14 49.07 0.53
CA ARG A 169 -10.88 48.49 1.65
C ARG A 169 -10.53 47.02 1.86
N LEU A 170 -10.51 46.21 0.80
CA LEU A 170 -10.12 44.79 0.89
C LEU A 170 -8.70 44.64 1.43
N ARG A 171 -7.76 45.48 0.97
CA ARG A 171 -6.39 45.47 1.48
C ARG A 171 -6.33 45.85 2.96
N LEU A 172 -7.15 46.80 3.40
CA LEU A 172 -7.26 47.18 4.81
C LEU A 172 -7.83 46.03 5.66
N GLU A 173 -8.77 45.25 5.13
CA GLU A 173 -9.28 44.04 5.80
C GLU A 173 -8.20 42.95 5.88
N ASP A 174 -7.37 42.80 4.85
CA ASP A 174 -6.28 41.81 4.78
C ASP A 174 -5.14 42.02 5.80
N VAL A 175 -5.03 43.19 6.44
CA VAL A 175 -4.06 43.43 7.54
C VAL A 175 -4.49 42.75 8.85
N THR A 176 -5.75 42.33 8.95
CA THR A 176 -6.33 41.67 10.11
C THR A 176 -6.45 40.18 9.83
N ILE A 177 -5.53 39.40 10.38
CA ILE A 177 -5.44 37.96 10.10
C ILE A 177 -6.43 37.21 11.00
N ARG A 178 -7.44 36.58 10.38
CA ARG A 178 -8.50 35.82 11.04
C ARG A 178 -8.47 34.34 10.66
N ALA A 179 -8.99 33.51 11.56
CA ALA A 179 -9.10 32.07 11.34
C ALA A 179 -10.11 31.77 10.22
N PRO A 180 -9.73 31.05 9.15
CA PRO A 180 -10.65 30.69 8.07
C PRO A 180 -11.54 29.49 8.42
N LEU A 181 -11.21 28.74 9.48
CA LEU A 181 -11.96 27.59 9.95
C LEU A 181 -11.73 27.38 11.46
N PRO A 182 -12.68 26.75 12.18
CA PRO A 182 -12.47 26.38 13.57
C PRO A 182 -11.47 25.22 13.66
N GLY A 183 -10.60 25.24 14.67
CA GLY A 183 -9.58 24.20 14.82
C GLY A 183 -8.56 24.52 15.91
N THR A 184 -7.46 23.78 15.90
CA THR A 184 -6.32 23.99 16.79
C THR A 184 -5.13 24.53 16.00
N VAL A 185 -4.42 25.52 16.55
CA VAL A 185 -3.20 26.06 15.94
C VAL A 185 -2.06 25.04 16.09
N LEU A 186 -1.60 24.45 14.98
CA LEU A 186 -0.53 23.47 14.95
C LEU A 186 0.86 24.09 15.01
N THR A 187 1.06 25.18 14.28
CA THR A 187 2.34 25.86 14.19
C THR A 187 2.13 27.36 14.05
N ARG A 188 3.00 28.13 14.71
CA ARG A 188 3.14 29.58 14.53
C ARG A 188 4.54 29.86 13.98
N THR A 189 4.61 30.48 12.81
CA THR A 189 5.88 30.78 12.13
C THR A 189 6.23 32.27 12.18
N VAL A 190 5.43 33.08 12.87
CA VAL A 190 5.63 34.53 12.94
C VAL A 190 5.68 35.07 14.35
N GLU A 191 6.57 36.03 14.56
CA GLU A 191 6.78 36.75 15.80
C GLU A 191 6.32 38.21 15.73
N GLN A 192 6.01 38.78 16.88
CA GLN A 192 5.74 40.21 16.99
C GLN A 192 6.97 41.01 16.55
N GLY A 193 6.76 42.03 15.71
CA GLY A 193 7.83 42.86 15.13
C GLY A 193 8.46 42.28 13.86
N GLN A 194 8.15 41.05 13.46
CA GLN A 194 8.62 40.49 12.20
C GLN A 194 7.98 41.21 11.01
N VAL A 195 8.79 41.51 9.99
CA VAL A 195 8.30 42.04 8.71
C VAL A 195 7.94 40.88 7.80
N ILE A 196 6.72 40.89 7.30
CA ILE A 196 6.18 39.89 6.38
C ILE A 196 5.80 40.51 5.04
N SER A 197 5.84 39.68 4.00
CA SER A 197 5.59 40.12 2.63
C SER A 197 4.43 39.34 2.01
N SER A 198 3.57 40.07 1.32
CA SER A 198 2.50 39.56 0.46
C SER A 198 3.07 38.96 -0.84
N PRO A 199 2.39 38.00 -1.50
CA PRO A 199 2.82 37.38 -2.75
C PRO A 199 2.94 38.30 -3.99
N SER A 200 2.86 39.62 -3.84
CA SER A 200 2.69 40.59 -4.93
C SER A 200 3.88 40.74 -5.90
N GLY A 201 4.94 39.92 -5.80
CA GLY A 201 6.22 40.21 -6.44
C GLY A 201 7.06 39.03 -6.92
N ASN A 202 6.45 37.93 -7.38
CA ASN A 202 7.11 36.76 -8.00
C ASN A 202 7.50 35.63 -7.01
N VAL A 203 6.93 34.44 -7.26
CA VAL A 203 7.36 33.09 -6.82
C VAL A 203 7.09 32.66 -5.36
N SER A 204 6.94 33.54 -4.37
CA SER A 204 6.68 33.09 -2.99
C SER A 204 5.25 33.44 -2.55
N GLY A 205 4.41 32.42 -2.31
CA GLY A 205 2.97 32.49 -2.03
C GLY A 205 2.54 33.19 -0.73
N GLY A 206 3.16 34.32 -0.39
CA GLY A 206 3.01 34.99 0.90
C GLY A 206 3.79 34.27 2.00
N THR A 207 4.05 34.95 3.12
CA THR A 207 4.63 34.30 4.29
C THR A 207 3.56 33.47 5.00
N ALA A 208 3.84 32.18 5.26
CA ALA A 208 3.00 31.33 6.10
C ALA A 208 3.06 31.82 7.55
N LEU A 209 1.90 32.15 8.13
CA LEU A 209 1.79 32.69 9.48
C LEU A 209 1.44 31.60 10.49
N PHE A 210 0.38 30.85 10.18
CA PHE A 210 -0.17 29.82 11.06
C PHE A 210 -0.56 28.58 10.26
N THR A 211 -0.52 27.42 10.90
CA THR A 211 -1.17 26.21 10.39
C THR A 211 -2.27 25.84 11.35
N ILE A 212 -3.50 25.74 10.87
CA ILE A 212 -4.68 25.37 11.68
C ILE A 212 -5.18 24.03 11.18
N ALA A 213 -5.54 23.14 12.09
CA ALA A 213 -6.16 21.89 11.72
C ALA A 213 -7.32 21.53 12.65
N ASP A 214 -8.29 20.81 12.11
CA ASP A 214 -9.29 20.13 12.91
C ASP A 214 -8.71 18.81 13.41
N LEU A 215 -8.66 18.66 14.73
CA LEU A 215 -8.10 17.47 15.40
C LEU A 215 -9.17 16.45 15.80
N SER A 216 -10.45 16.72 15.53
CA SER A 216 -11.54 15.80 15.86
C SER A 216 -11.50 14.53 15.03
N LEU A 217 -11.15 14.66 13.76
CA LEU A 217 -10.98 13.57 12.80
C LEU A 217 -9.52 13.51 12.37
N MET A 218 -8.90 12.38 12.69
CA MET A 218 -7.52 12.09 12.33
C MET A 218 -7.49 11.06 11.20
N GLN A 219 -6.42 11.06 10.44
CA GLN A 219 -6.12 10.03 9.47
C GLN A 219 -4.71 9.52 9.67
N VAL A 220 -4.50 8.23 9.46
CA VAL A 220 -3.19 7.63 9.39
C VAL A 220 -2.89 7.34 7.94
N ARG A 221 -1.76 7.89 7.46
CA ARG A 221 -1.20 7.50 6.17
C ARG A 221 -0.23 6.35 6.41
N SER A 222 -0.69 5.14 6.13
CA SER A 222 0.06 3.90 6.36
C SER A 222 0.67 3.38 5.06
N MET A 223 1.89 2.84 5.11
CA MET A 223 2.61 2.33 3.94
C MET A 223 2.50 0.81 3.86
N VAL A 224 1.52 0.30 3.11
CA VAL A 224 1.27 -1.15 3.00
C VAL A 224 2.04 -1.76 1.83
N ASN A 225 2.58 -2.97 2.00
CA ASN A 225 3.34 -3.68 0.97
C ASN A 225 2.46 -4.04 -0.25
N GLU A 226 3.06 -4.08 -1.44
CA GLU A 226 2.44 -4.57 -2.69
C GLU A 226 1.81 -5.97 -2.56
N ALA A 227 2.41 -6.86 -1.77
CA ALA A 227 1.87 -8.21 -1.57
C ALA A 227 0.48 -8.22 -0.89
N ASP A 228 0.20 -7.22 -0.05
CA ASP A 228 -1.02 -7.16 0.76
C ASP A 228 -2.09 -6.24 0.18
N VAL A 229 -1.67 -5.17 -0.52
CA VAL A 229 -2.60 -4.17 -1.07
C VAL A 229 -3.64 -4.78 -2.03
N GLY A 230 -3.29 -5.86 -2.74
CA GLY A 230 -4.20 -6.54 -3.67
C GLY A 230 -5.42 -7.17 -2.99
N ARG A 231 -5.36 -7.40 -1.68
CA ARG A 231 -6.47 -7.95 -0.88
C ARG A 231 -7.26 -6.87 -0.14
N LEU A 232 -6.75 -5.63 -0.08
CA LEU A 232 -7.37 -4.53 0.65
C LEU A 232 -8.50 -3.86 -0.15
N GLN A 233 -9.54 -3.44 0.55
CA GLN A 233 -10.66 -2.68 0.00
C GLN A 233 -11.01 -1.51 0.91
N ALA A 234 -11.56 -0.44 0.33
CA ALA A 234 -12.13 0.65 1.13
C ALA A 234 -13.32 0.12 1.97
N GLY A 235 -13.44 0.61 3.20
CA GLY A 235 -14.44 0.18 4.18
C GLY A 235 -14.01 -0.97 5.09
N MET A 236 -12.77 -1.47 4.95
CA MET A 236 -12.24 -2.47 5.89
C MET A 236 -11.97 -1.85 7.26
N THR A 237 -12.21 -2.61 8.32
CA THR A 237 -11.88 -2.22 9.69
C THR A 237 -10.38 -2.34 9.92
N ALA A 238 -9.82 -1.32 10.56
CA ALA A 238 -8.41 -1.25 10.91
C ALA A 238 -8.25 -0.91 12.40
N THR A 239 -7.39 -1.65 13.08
CA THR A 239 -6.99 -1.32 14.45
C THR A 239 -5.67 -0.58 14.40
N VAL A 240 -5.63 0.61 14.99
CA VAL A 240 -4.45 1.47 15.03
C VAL A 240 -3.87 1.48 16.43
N HIS A 241 -2.60 1.12 16.51
CA HIS A 241 -1.78 1.18 17.72
C HIS A 241 -0.86 2.38 17.60
N VAL A 242 -0.93 3.29 18.56
CA VAL A 242 -0.10 4.51 18.56
C VAL A 242 1.01 4.34 19.59
N ASP A 243 2.26 4.59 19.20
CA ASP A 243 3.42 4.34 20.06
C ASP A 243 3.36 5.13 21.38
N ALA A 244 2.72 6.30 21.36
CA ALA A 244 2.50 7.14 22.54
C ALA A 244 1.51 6.54 23.57
N PHE A 245 0.69 5.58 23.16
CA PHE A 245 -0.35 4.94 23.98
C PHE A 245 -0.35 3.41 23.79
N PRO A 246 0.66 2.69 24.32
CA PRO A 246 0.82 1.25 24.08
C PRO A 246 -0.33 0.41 24.65
N ASP A 247 -0.98 0.85 25.73
CA ASP A 247 -2.07 0.13 26.38
C ASP A 247 -3.45 0.40 25.75
N ARG A 248 -3.53 1.22 24.69
CA ARG A 248 -4.79 1.60 24.05
C ARG A 248 -4.76 1.34 22.56
N THR A 249 -5.86 0.81 22.05
CA THR A 249 -6.10 0.62 20.62
C THR A 249 -7.17 1.57 20.14
N PHE A 250 -6.99 2.10 18.92
CA PHE A 250 -7.95 2.98 18.27
C PHE A 250 -8.56 2.26 17.09
N GLN A 251 -9.89 2.25 17.01
CA GLN A 251 -10.59 1.68 15.86
C GLN A 251 -10.66 2.72 14.74
N GLY A 252 -10.39 2.29 13.51
CA GLY A 252 -10.46 3.11 12.31
C GLY A 252 -10.99 2.33 11.12
N GLU A 253 -11.23 3.06 10.04
CA GLU A 253 -11.75 2.50 8.78
C GLU A 253 -10.86 2.91 7.61
N VAL A 254 -10.65 1.99 6.67
CA VAL A 254 -9.91 2.29 5.43
C VAL A 254 -10.78 3.18 4.54
N GLU A 255 -10.50 4.48 4.51
CA GLU A 255 -11.23 5.42 3.65
C GLU A 255 -10.84 5.20 2.18
N LYS A 256 -9.53 5.11 1.91
CA LYS A 256 -9.02 5.05 0.54
C LYS A 256 -7.63 4.43 0.45
N ILE A 257 -7.40 3.72 -0.64
CA ILE A 257 -6.08 3.22 -1.06
C ILE A 257 -5.58 4.12 -2.19
N GLU A 258 -4.39 4.71 -2.07
CA GLU A 258 -3.79 5.51 -3.14
C GLU A 258 -3.33 4.59 -4.28
N ALA A 259 -3.69 4.92 -5.52
CA ALA A 259 -3.37 4.09 -6.69
C ALA A 259 -1.89 4.13 -7.09
N GLN A 260 -1.14 5.12 -6.60
CA GLN A 260 0.27 5.30 -6.93
C GLN A 260 1.16 4.69 -5.83
N ALA A 261 1.97 3.71 -6.21
CA ALA A 261 2.98 3.14 -5.33
C ALA A 261 4.13 4.13 -5.06
N THR A 262 4.74 4.00 -3.90
CA THR A 262 5.96 4.69 -3.49
C THR A 262 7.05 3.65 -3.23
N VAL A 263 8.25 3.90 -3.75
CA VAL A 263 9.40 3.01 -3.52
C VAL A 263 10.24 3.60 -2.40
N GLN A 264 10.25 2.95 -1.25
CA GLN A 264 11.09 3.33 -0.11
C GLN A 264 12.08 2.20 0.16
N GLN A 265 13.38 2.52 0.13
CA GLN A 265 14.46 1.55 0.37
C GLN A 265 14.39 0.30 -0.55
N GLY A 266 13.88 0.45 -1.78
CA GLY A 266 13.72 -0.66 -2.73
C GLY A 266 12.49 -1.54 -2.51
N VAL A 267 11.67 -1.24 -1.50
CA VAL A 267 10.38 -1.91 -1.24
C VAL A 267 9.25 -1.05 -1.82
N VAL A 268 8.36 -1.71 -2.58
CA VAL A 268 7.18 -1.07 -3.19
C VAL A 268 6.04 -1.05 -2.16
N ASN A 269 5.62 0.15 -1.77
CA ASN A 269 4.54 0.37 -0.80
C ASN A 269 3.43 1.23 -1.38
N PHE A 270 2.19 0.89 -1.06
CA PHE A 270 1.00 1.66 -1.40
C PHE A 270 0.51 2.41 -0.17
N PRO A 271 0.35 3.74 -0.25
CA PRO A 271 -0.23 4.50 0.84
C PRO A 271 -1.72 4.19 1.02
N VAL A 272 -2.09 3.76 2.21
CA VAL A 272 -3.47 3.52 2.63
C VAL A 272 -3.86 4.58 3.66
N ILE A 273 -4.98 5.25 3.42
CA ILE A 273 -5.55 6.26 4.30
C ILE A 273 -6.59 5.59 5.19
N VAL A 274 -6.34 5.60 6.50
CA VAL A 274 -7.26 5.09 7.51
C VAL A 274 -7.75 6.26 8.34
N THR A 275 -9.06 6.45 8.46
CA THR A 275 -9.67 7.50 9.28
C THR A 275 -9.93 7.00 10.69
N LEU A 276 -9.78 7.89 11.67
CA LEU A 276 -9.94 7.61 13.10
C LEU A 276 -10.62 8.78 13.78
N ASP A 277 -11.58 8.46 14.65
CA ASP A 277 -12.20 9.45 15.53
C ASP A 277 -11.28 9.76 16.72
N ASN A 278 -11.04 11.05 16.97
CA ASN A 278 -10.25 11.54 18.10
C ASN A 278 -11.14 12.31 19.08
N ALA A 279 -12.25 11.70 19.50
CA ALA A 279 -13.20 12.32 20.42
C ALA A 279 -12.58 12.70 21.77
N GLU A 280 -11.60 11.93 22.25
CA GLU A 280 -10.87 12.19 23.50
C GLU A 280 -9.76 13.24 23.36
N GLY A 281 -9.39 13.64 22.13
CA GLY A 281 -8.32 14.63 21.89
C GLY A 281 -6.91 14.16 22.26
N LEU A 282 -6.71 12.84 22.43
CA LEU A 282 -5.44 12.24 22.82
C LEU A 282 -4.46 12.16 21.65
N LEU A 283 -4.98 11.91 20.46
CA LEU A 283 -4.17 11.79 19.25
C LEU A 283 -3.71 13.16 18.78
N LYS A 284 -2.42 13.28 18.47
CA LYS A 284 -1.81 14.50 17.92
C LYS A 284 -1.19 14.24 16.55
N PRO A 285 -1.22 15.22 15.64
CA PRO A 285 -0.50 15.13 14.38
C PRO A 285 0.99 14.85 14.58
N GLY A 286 1.56 14.04 13.71
CA GLY A 286 2.98 13.65 13.74
C GLY A 286 3.30 12.46 14.65
N MET A 287 2.32 11.90 15.38
CA MET A 287 2.52 10.64 16.09
C MET A 287 2.73 9.48 15.10
N SER A 288 3.67 8.59 15.42
CA SER A 288 3.84 7.31 14.74
C SER A 288 2.76 6.32 15.17
N ALA A 289 2.27 5.53 14.24
CA ALA A 289 1.31 4.48 14.52
C ALA A 289 1.50 3.26 13.63
N ASN A 290 1.17 2.10 14.17
CA ASN A 290 1.08 0.84 13.45
C ASN A 290 -0.38 0.53 13.20
N VAL A 291 -0.72 0.31 11.94
CA VAL A 291 -2.07 0.00 11.48
C VAL A 291 -2.12 -1.48 11.16
N THR A 292 -3.04 -2.18 11.81
CA THR A 292 -3.38 -3.58 11.54
C THR A 292 -4.74 -3.60 10.86
N ILE A 293 -4.75 -3.87 9.55
CA ILE A 293 -5.98 -3.93 8.75
C ILE A 293 -6.45 -5.38 8.69
N MET A 294 -7.70 -5.63 9.08
CA MET A 294 -8.29 -6.96 9.04
C MET A 294 -8.73 -7.29 7.60
N ILE A 295 -8.04 -8.22 6.95
CA ILE A 295 -8.37 -8.65 5.58
C ILE A 295 -9.46 -9.72 5.62
N ALA A 296 -9.28 -10.73 6.46
CA ALA A 296 -10.22 -11.83 6.60
C ALA A 296 -10.02 -12.56 7.93
N GLU A 297 -11.12 -13.02 8.49
CA GLU A 297 -11.15 -13.94 9.63
C GLU A 297 -11.66 -15.31 9.14
N ARG A 298 -11.07 -16.38 9.66
CA ARG A 298 -11.52 -17.75 9.48
C ARG A 298 -11.66 -18.39 10.85
N ALA A 299 -12.89 -18.44 11.35
CA ALA A 299 -13.21 -19.13 12.59
C ALA A 299 -13.14 -20.65 12.39
N ASN A 300 -12.56 -21.37 13.36
CA ASN A 300 -12.45 -22.84 13.40
C ASN A 300 -11.74 -23.48 12.19
N ALA A 301 -10.73 -22.81 11.64
CA ALA A 301 -9.89 -23.36 10.58
C ALA A 301 -8.92 -24.42 11.15
N LEU A 302 -8.73 -25.53 10.44
CA LEU A 302 -7.64 -26.46 10.74
C LEU A 302 -6.35 -25.74 10.38
N ALA A 303 -5.52 -25.40 11.35
CA ALA A 303 -4.27 -24.70 11.08
C ALA A 303 -3.08 -25.57 11.45
N LEU A 304 -2.05 -25.45 10.63
CA LEU A 304 -0.74 -25.99 10.93
C LEU A 304 0.29 -24.87 10.89
N PRO A 305 1.31 -24.89 11.77
CA PRO A 305 2.47 -24.03 11.63
C PRO A 305 3.05 -24.16 10.22
N ASN A 306 3.50 -23.04 9.65
CA ASN A 306 4.07 -23.01 8.29
C ASN A 306 5.25 -23.99 8.13
N GLU A 307 5.94 -24.29 9.24
CA GLU A 307 7.05 -25.24 9.30
C GLU A 307 6.64 -26.71 9.09
N SER A 308 5.36 -27.06 9.24
CA SER A 308 4.85 -28.42 8.99
C SER A 308 4.53 -28.69 7.52
N ILE A 309 4.52 -27.65 6.69
CA ILE A 309 4.09 -27.73 5.30
C ILE A 309 5.31 -27.65 4.38
N VAL A 310 5.48 -28.68 3.55
CA VAL A 310 6.61 -28.78 2.63
C VAL A 310 6.12 -28.64 1.20
N ALA A 311 6.86 -27.89 0.38
CA ALA A 311 6.60 -27.82 -1.06
C ALA A 311 6.86 -29.19 -1.69
N TYR A 312 6.09 -29.57 -2.71
CA TYR A 312 6.21 -30.89 -3.34
C TYR A 312 7.64 -31.21 -3.83
N THR A 313 8.36 -30.21 -4.33
CA THR A 313 9.76 -30.35 -4.78
C THR A 313 10.73 -30.76 -3.66
N GLU A 314 10.38 -30.47 -2.42
CA GLU A 314 11.18 -30.72 -1.22
C GLU A 314 10.72 -31.96 -0.45
N MET A 315 9.64 -32.62 -0.89
CA MET A 315 9.07 -33.81 -0.25
C MET A 315 10.12 -34.92 -0.06
N LEU A 316 10.96 -35.18 -1.07
CA LEU A 316 11.99 -36.23 -0.98
C LEU A 316 13.08 -35.89 0.04
N ALA A 317 13.47 -34.62 0.13
CA ALA A 317 14.47 -34.17 1.10
C ALA A 317 13.91 -34.24 2.54
N ALA A 318 12.67 -33.82 2.73
CA ALA A 318 11.98 -33.92 4.01
C ALA A 318 11.77 -35.38 4.44
N ALA A 319 11.40 -36.26 3.51
CA ALA A 319 11.20 -37.68 3.77
C ALA A 319 12.49 -38.39 4.20
N GLN A 320 13.64 -38.01 3.62
CA GLN A 320 14.95 -38.53 4.02
C GLN A 320 15.32 -38.16 5.46
N VAL A 321 15.01 -36.92 5.87
CA VAL A 321 15.27 -36.46 7.25
C VAL A 321 14.32 -37.13 8.25
N LEU A 322 13.10 -37.45 7.83
CA LEU A 322 12.12 -38.16 8.65
C LEU A 322 12.30 -39.69 8.65
N GLY A 323 13.30 -40.23 7.94
CA GLY A 323 13.55 -41.67 7.87
C GLY A 323 12.45 -42.46 7.16
N VAL A 324 11.69 -41.82 6.28
CA VAL A 324 10.60 -42.45 5.52
C VAL A 324 11.19 -43.20 4.33
N PRO A 325 10.96 -44.52 4.17
CA PRO A 325 11.55 -45.29 3.09
C PRO A 325 10.95 -44.91 1.72
N ASP A 326 11.80 -44.85 0.70
CA ASP A 326 11.49 -44.34 -0.66
C ASP A 326 10.34 -45.10 -1.36
N ASP A 327 10.10 -46.36 -0.97
CA ASP A 327 9.06 -47.24 -1.49
C ASP A 327 7.64 -46.77 -1.12
N ARG A 328 7.46 -46.14 0.05
CA ARG A 328 6.18 -45.58 0.49
C ARG A 328 5.85 -44.23 -0.16
N LEU A 329 6.85 -43.47 -0.61
CA LEU A 329 6.67 -42.18 -1.28
C LEU A 329 6.16 -42.34 -2.72
N LEU A 330 6.58 -43.41 -3.41
CA LEU A 330 6.21 -43.71 -4.80
C LEU A 330 4.72 -44.10 -4.96
N ALA A 331 4.11 -44.68 -3.94
CA ALA A 331 2.67 -45.00 -3.95
C ALA A 331 1.80 -43.73 -3.90
N ASP A 332 2.23 -42.72 -3.12
CA ASP A 332 1.48 -41.48 -2.91
C ASP A 332 1.72 -40.44 -4.04
N GLN A 333 2.78 -40.58 -4.84
CA GLN A 333 3.01 -39.79 -6.06
C GLN A 333 1.84 -39.88 -7.05
N SER A 334 1.15 -41.02 -7.11
CA SER A 334 -0.01 -41.21 -7.98
C SER A 334 -1.23 -40.41 -7.52
N GLY A 335 -1.49 -40.36 -6.20
CA GLY A 335 -2.55 -39.54 -5.61
C GLY A 335 -2.29 -38.04 -5.76
N PHE A 336 -1.02 -37.64 -5.70
CA PHE A 336 -0.62 -36.24 -5.89
C PHE A 336 -0.70 -35.79 -7.36
N GLN A 337 -0.27 -36.62 -8.31
CA GLN A 337 -0.45 -36.33 -9.75
C GLN A 337 -1.93 -36.23 -10.11
N GLU A 338 -2.77 -37.03 -9.47
CA GLU A 338 -4.22 -36.97 -9.62
C GLU A 338 -4.79 -35.67 -9.01
N LEU A 339 -4.36 -35.28 -7.80
CA LEU A 339 -4.75 -34.00 -7.19
C LEU A 339 -4.33 -32.79 -8.05
N GLN A 340 -3.12 -32.80 -8.60
CA GLN A 340 -2.64 -31.76 -9.52
C GLN A 340 -3.44 -31.72 -10.82
N ARG A 341 -3.75 -32.88 -11.40
CA ARG A 341 -4.59 -32.95 -12.61
C ARG A 341 -6.00 -32.43 -12.32
N GLN A 342 -6.56 -32.74 -11.16
CA GLN A 342 -7.88 -32.28 -10.76
C GLN A 342 -7.92 -30.78 -10.46
N LEU A 343 -6.87 -30.22 -9.85
CA LEU A 343 -6.72 -28.77 -9.66
C LEU A 343 -6.51 -28.04 -11.00
N ALA A 344 -5.74 -28.64 -11.92
CA ALA A 344 -5.49 -28.09 -13.26
C ALA A 344 -6.70 -28.22 -14.21
N ALA A 345 -7.60 -29.18 -13.98
CA ALA A 345 -8.78 -29.44 -14.81
C ALA A 345 -10.02 -28.59 -14.44
N GLY A 346 -9.98 -27.84 -13.34
CA GLY A 346 -11.05 -26.93 -12.92
C GLY A 346 -11.44 -27.11 -11.47
N GLY A 347 -10.98 -26.20 -10.61
CA GLY A 347 -11.28 -26.19 -9.18
C GLY A 347 -12.78 -26.00 -8.91
N ALA A 348 -13.41 -27.03 -8.33
CA ALA A 348 -14.59 -27.00 -7.46
C ALA A 348 -15.03 -28.42 -7.09
N GLU A 349 -15.04 -29.34 -8.07
CA GLU A 349 -15.63 -30.68 -7.89
C GLU A 349 -14.71 -31.63 -7.10
N ALA A 350 -13.39 -31.44 -7.18
CA ALA A 350 -12.41 -32.25 -6.45
C ALA A 350 -12.42 -32.01 -4.93
N ALA A 351 -12.59 -30.76 -4.48
CA ALA A 351 -12.70 -30.44 -3.06
C ALA A 351 -13.96 -31.06 -2.43
N GLY A 352 -15.08 -31.12 -3.19
CA GLY A 352 -16.30 -31.79 -2.77
C GLY A 352 -16.17 -33.32 -2.67
N ALA A 353 -15.35 -33.95 -3.53
CA ALA A 353 -15.12 -35.40 -3.50
C ALA A 353 -14.24 -35.83 -2.31
N LEU A 354 -13.27 -35.00 -1.91
CA LEU A 354 -12.44 -35.20 -0.71
C LEU A 354 -13.20 -34.95 0.59
N ALA A 355 -14.09 -33.96 0.64
CA ALA A 355 -14.95 -33.70 1.81
C ALA A 355 -16.01 -34.80 2.06
N ALA A 356 -16.32 -35.63 1.05
CA ALA A 356 -17.42 -36.61 1.10
C ALA A 356 -17.01 -38.03 1.56
N GLY A 357 -15.76 -38.26 1.98
CA GLY A 357 -15.36 -39.50 2.66
C GLY A 357 -15.69 -40.81 1.93
N ARG A 358 -15.78 -40.82 0.59
CA ARG A 358 -16.00 -42.06 -0.19
C ARG A 358 -14.67 -42.67 -0.63
N GLY A 359 -13.86 -43.06 0.36
CA GLY A 359 -12.83 -44.07 0.16
C GLY A 359 -13.50 -45.42 -0.06
N ARG A 360 -13.45 -45.95 -1.29
CA ARG A 360 -13.78 -47.36 -1.52
C ARG A 360 -12.49 -48.16 -1.47
N ALA A 361 -12.31 -48.87 -0.36
CA ALA A 361 -11.30 -49.89 -0.18
C ALA A 361 -11.53 -51.08 -1.11
N GLY A 362 -10.46 -51.57 -1.73
CA GLY A 362 -10.29 -52.95 -2.17
C GLY A 362 -10.71 -53.30 -3.61
N GLY A 363 -9.77 -53.87 -4.38
CA GLY A 363 -10.11 -54.76 -5.49
C GLY A 363 -9.15 -54.68 -6.68
N ALA A 364 -8.17 -55.58 -6.72
CA ALA A 364 -7.41 -55.91 -7.92
C ALA A 364 -8.34 -56.42 -9.04
N ALA A 365 -8.22 -55.88 -10.27
CA ALA A 365 -8.51 -56.60 -11.51
C ALA A 365 -8.16 -55.78 -12.77
N ALA A 366 -7.61 -56.49 -13.76
CA ALA A 366 -7.56 -56.18 -15.19
C ALA A 366 -6.64 -55.05 -15.66
N VAL A 367 -5.37 -55.39 -15.84
CA VAL A 367 -4.54 -54.82 -16.90
C VAL A 367 -5.07 -55.41 -18.22
N ASP A 368 -5.83 -54.63 -18.99
CA ASP A 368 -6.14 -55.01 -20.38
C ASP A 368 -5.20 -54.24 -21.30
N ALA A 369 -4.30 -55.00 -21.93
CA ALA A 369 -3.28 -54.51 -22.83
C ALA A 369 -3.93 -54.10 -24.16
N MET A 370 -4.33 -52.83 -24.28
CA MET A 370 -4.63 -52.22 -25.59
C MET A 370 -3.41 -51.44 -26.10
N ASN A 371 -3.02 -51.79 -27.33
CA ASN A 371 -1.80 -51.43 -28.05
C ASN A 371 -1.43 -49.94 -28.04
N LEU A 372 -0.31 -49.62 -27.38
CA LEU A 372 0.38 -48.32 -27.38
C LEU A 372 0.87 -47.89 -28.78
N GLU A 373 0.87 -48.80 -29.75
CA GLU A 373 1.29 -48.56 -31.13
C GLU A 373 0.17 -47.99 -32.02
N GLN A 374 -1.09 -48.35 -31.75
CA GLN A 374 -2.25 -47.80 -32.47
C GLN A 374 -2.57 -46.36 -32.02
N LEU A 375 -2.32 -46.04 -30.75
CA LEU A 375 -2.45 -44.68 -30.22
C LEU A 375 -1.37 -43.73 -30.77
N ARG A 376 -0.16 -44.25 -31.03
CA ARG A 376 0.91 -43.50 -31.70
C ARG A 376 0.60 -43.21 -33.17
N GLN A 377 -0.02 -44.14 -33.90
CA GLN A 377 -0.38 -43.94 -35.30
C GLN A 377 -1.55 -42.96 -35.49
N GLN A 378 -2.49 -42.87 -34.54
CA GLN A 378 -3.55 -41.86 -34.58
C GLN A 378 -3.08 -40.45 -34.21
N MET A 379 -2.10 -40.32 -33.31
CA MET A 379 -1.52 -39.02 -32.92
C MET A 379 -0.53 -38.48 -33.96
N ALA A 380 0.11 -39.34 -34.75
CA ALA A 380 0.99 -38.93 -35.84
C ALA A 380 0.24 -38.37 -37.08
N ALA A 381 -1.07 -38.62 -37.20
CA ALA A 381 -1.89 -38.14 -38.31
C ALA A 381 -2.60 -36.79 -38.05
N SER A 382 -2.63 -36.30 -36.81
CA SER A 382 -3.46 -35.13 -36.44
C SER A 382 -2.69 -33.83 -36.15
N GLN A 383 -1.36 -33.84 -36.11
CA GLN A 383 -0.58 -32.63 -35.73
C GLN A 383 0.36 -32.07 -36.82
N GLY A 384 0.27 -32.55 -38.07
CA GLY A 384 1.18 -32.11 -39.14
C GLY A 384 0.62 -31.19 -40.24
N ALA A 385 -0.71 -31.11 -40.43
CA ALA A 385 -1.28 -30.57 -41.68
C ALA A 385 -2.01 -29.21 -41.56
N ALA A 386 -2.41 -28.78 -40.36
CA ALA A 386 -3.22 -27.56 -40.20
C ALA A 386 -2.39 -26.27 -40.12
N TYR A 387 -1.18 -26.32 -39.56
CA TYR A 387 -0.35 -25.12 -39.35
C TYR A 387 0.51 -24.73 -40.58
N GLN A 388 0.82 -25.67 -41.47
CA GLN A 388 1.68 -25.40 -42.64
C GLN A 388 0.91 -24.87 -43.87
N ALA A 389 -0.39 -25.14 -43.98
CA ALA A 389 -1.22 -24.65 -45.09
C ALA A 389 -1.53 -23.14 -44.97
N GLU A 390 -1.74 -22.63 -43.74
CA GLU A 390 -2.00 -21.21 -43.49
C GLU A 390 -0.77 -20.32 -43.70
N ILE A 391 0.42 -20.81 -43.30
CA ILE A 391 1.67 -20.05 -43.44
C ILE A 391 2.13 -19.97 -44.91
N GLN A 392 1.86 -21.00 -45.72
CA GLN A 392 2.14 -20.96 -47.17
C GLN A 392 1.14 -20.12 -47.97
N ALA A 393 -0.12 -20.02 -47.52
CA ALA A 393 -1.11 -19.14 -48.12
C ALA A 393 -0.77 -17.65 -47.88
N LEU A 394 -0.26 -17.32 -46.69
CA LEU A 394 0.13 -15.96 -46.32
C LEU A 394 1.40 -15.48 -47.05
N MET A 395 2.35 -16.39 -47.35
CA MET A 395 3.56 -16.05 -48.12
C MET A 395 3.35 -15.92 -49.62
N ARG A 396 2.25 -16.44 -50.20
CA ARG A 396 1.90 -16.20 -51.61
C ARG A 396 1.31 -14.80 -51.86
N GLN A 397 0.85 -14.11 -50.81
CA GLN A 397 0.19 -12.81 -50.94
C GLN A 397 1.16 -11.62 -50.85
N VAL A 398 2.44 -11.85 -50.48
CA VAL A 398 3.44 -10.78 -50.24
C VAL A 398 4.59 -10.78 -51.27
N GLY A 399 4.63 -11.73 -52.21
CA GLY A 399 5.69 -11.81 -53.21
C GLY A 399 5.19 -11.87 -54.66
N GLY A 400 4.99 -10.71 -55.31
CA GLY A 400 4.77 -10.68 -56.75
C GLY A 400 4.43 -9.33 -57.37
N GLY A 401 5.46 -8.53 -57.71
CA GLY A 401 5.50 -7.50 -58.78
C GLY A 401 4.63 -6.25 -58.58
N GLY A 402 5.05 -5.01 -58.79
CA GLY A 402 6.17 -4.48 -59.58
C GLY A 402 5.66 -3.32 -60.47
N GLY A 403 5.87 -2.07 -60.04
CA GLY A 403 5.97 -0.86 -60.88
C GLY A 403 4.68 -0.17 -61.37
N VAL A 404 4.51 1.12 -61.05
CA VAL A 404 4.74 2.29 -61.93
C VAL A 404 4.05 3.56 -61.34
N ALA A 405 4.87 4.60 -61.25
CA ALA A 405 4.67 6.06 -61.16
C ALA A 405 3.28 6.75 -61.04
N PHE A 406 3.34 7.90 -60.34
CA PHE A 406 2.86 9.26 -60.71
C PHE A 406 1.93 9.97 -59.70
N ARG A 407 2.51 10.99 -59.04
CA ARG A 407 2.02 12.38 -58.82
C ARG A 407 0.57 12.64 -58.37
N GLY A 408 0.45 13.26 -57.19
CA GLY A 408 -0.29 14.52 -57.02
C GLY A 408 -1.65 14.47 -56.30
N GLY A 409 -1.76 15.29 -55.24
CA GLY A 409 -2.90 16.19 -55.03
C GLY A 409 -4.18 15.64 -54.37
N GLY A 410 -4.50 16.21 -53.20
CA GLY A 410 -5.80 16.82 -52.94
C GLY A 410 -7.01 15.95 -52.57
N GLY A 411 -7.59 16.24 -51.39
CA GLY A 411 -9.03 16.52 -51.27
C GLY A 411 -10.00 15.36 -51.03
N GLY A 412 -10.65 15.41 -49.87
CA GLY A 412 -12.12 15.48 -49.79
C GLY A 412 -12.96 14.20 -49.90
N GLY A 413 -13.66 13.87 -48.80
CA GLY A 413 -15.13 13.84 -48.80
C GLY A 413 -15.86 12.51 -49.07
N GLY A 414 -16.76 12.16 -48.13
CA GLY A 414 -17.98 11.35 -48.33
C GLY A 414 -17.76 9.85 -48.57
N GLY A 415 -18.56 8.90 -48.09
CA GLY A 415 -19.92 8.91 -47.58
C GLY A 415 -20.61 7.61 -48.04
N GLY A 416 -21.30 6.92 -47.12
CA GLY A 416 -22.16 5.74 -47.39
C GLY A 416 -21.40 4.41 -47.42
N GLY A 417 -21.79 3.32 -46.74
CA GLY A 417 -23.04 2.96 -46.09
C GLY A 417 -23.53 1.62 -46.67
N ASN A 418 -23.45 0.50 -45.92
CA ASN A 418 -24.53 -0.49 -45.83
C ASN A 418 -24.23 -1.66 -44.87
N ARG A 419 -25.20 -1.90 -43.98
CA ARG A 419 -25.79 -3.18 -43.51
C ARG A 419 -24.91 -4.31 -42.95
N GLY A 420 -25.23 -4.67 -41.71
CA GLY A 420 -25.02 -6.01 -41.15
C GLY A 420 -25.51 -6.08 -39.71
N GLY A 421 -26.82 -6.30 -39.50
CA GLY A 421 -27.42 -6.45 -38.18
C GLY A 421 -27.00 -7.76 -37.50
N GLY A 422 -26.84 -7.70 -36.17
CA GLY A 422 -26.56 -8.85 -35.33
C GLY A 422 -26.88 -8.54 -33.87
N ASN A 423 -28.10 -8.88 -33.45
CA ASN A 423 -28.57 -8.92 -32.07
C ASN A 423 -27.54 -9.61 -31.15
N ARG A 424 -27.10 -8.94 -30.08
CA ARG A 424 -26.54 -9.60 -28.91
C ARG A 424 -27.49 -9.40 -27.73
N ARG A 425 -28.34 -10.41 -27.52
CA ARG A 425 -29.11 -10.60 -26.29
C ARG A 425 -28.14 -10.89 -25.15
N GLY A 426 -28.37 -10.21 -24.04
CA GLY A 426 -27.69 -10.43 -22.78
C GLY A 426 -27.92 -11.82 -22.21
N GLY A 427 -26.88 -12.30 -21.54
CA GLY A 427 -26.80 -13.53 -20.78
C GLY A 427 -25.45 -13.53 -20.07
N GLY A 428 -25.12 -12.42 -19.40
CA GLY A 428 -23.96 -12.33 -18.53
C GLY A 428 -24.29 -13.05 -17.23
N THR A 429 -24.09 -14.36 -17.21
CA THR A 429 -23.95 -15.11 -15.96
C THR A 429 -22.87 -14.44 -15.15
N THR A 430 -23.28 -13.78 -14.08
CA THR A 430 -22.42 -13.36 -12.98
C THR A 430 -21.74 -14.62 -12.45
N ASN A 431 -20.52 -14.89 -12.92
CA ASN A 431 -19.60 -15.79 -12.24
C ASN A 431 -19.23 -15.11 -10.93
N ARG A 432 -20.10 -15.26 -9.94
CA ARG A 432 -19.73 -15.25 -8.53
C ARG A 432 -18.85 -16.49 -8.34
N SER A 433 -17.57 -16.37 -8.69
CA SER A 433 -16.54 -17.34 -8.31
C SER A 433 -16.41 -17.27 -6.79
N THR A 434 -17.19 -18.10 -6.10
CA THR A 434 -17.08 -18.33 -4.65
C THR A 434 -16.27 -19.60 -4.42
N LEU A 435 -15.08 -19.64 -5.04
CA LEU A 435 -14.07 -20.67 -4.85
C LEU A 435 -12.77 -19.97 -4.43
N PRO A 436 -11.99 -20.56 -3.50
CA PRO A 436 -10.89 -19.87 -2.84
C PRO A 436 -9.70 -19.80 -3.79
N ASP A 437 -9.42 -18.61 -4.30
CA ASP A 437 -8.39 -18.30 -5.30
C ASP A 437 -6.93 -18.50 -4.81
N GLN A 438 -6.73 -19.23 -3.71
CA GLN A 438 -5.43 -19.38 -3.03
C GLN A 438 -5.12 -20.80 -2.54
N ALA A 439 -5.92 -21.81 -2.92
CA ALA A 439 -5.63 -23.19 -2.51
C ALA A 439 -4.36 -23.71 -3.21
N ARG A 440 -3.29 -23.94 -2.45
CA ARG A 440 -2.01 -24.45 -2.95
C ARG A 440 -1.79 -25.89 -2.50
N PRO A 441 -1.29 -26.78 -3.38
CA PRO A 441 -0.92 -28.12 -2.94
C PRO A 441 0.33 -28.06 -2.05
N GLY A 442 0.25 -28.70 -0.89
CA GLY A 442 1.35 -28.90 0.03
C GLY A 442 1.47 -30.37 0.44
N VAL A 443 2.57 -30.72 1.10
CA VAL A 443 2.77 -32.03 1.70
C VAL A 443 3.03 -31.88 3.18
N VAL A 444 2.34 -32.68 3.99
CA VAL A 444 2.55 -32.78 5.44
C VAL A 444 2.94 -34.21 5.79
N PHE A 445 3.67 -34.38 6.88
CA PHE A 445 4.09 -35.70 7.35
C PHE A 445 3.39 -36.01 8.66
N ILE A 446 2.46 -36.95 8.60
CA ILE A 446 1.63 -37.35 9.74
C ILE A 446 2.32 -38.52 10.45
N GLN A 447 2.40 -38.43 11.77
CA GLN A 447 2.96 -39.47 12.63
C GLN A 447 1.95 -40.60 12.83
N ASP A 448 2.36 -41.83 12.59
CA ASP A 448 1.59 -43.03 12.87
C ASP A 448 1.71 -43.46 14.34
N ALA A 449 0.87 -44.41 14.77
CA ALA A 449 0.87 -44.94 16.13
C ALA A 449 2.17 -45.68 16.53
N SER A 450 3.04 -46.02 15.57
CA SER A 450 4.36 -46.63 15.78
C SER A 450 5.49 -45.60 15.84
N GLY A 451 5.18 -44.31 15.68
CA GLY A 451 6.12 -43.20 15.69
C GLY A 451 6.77 -42.90 14.34
N GLY A 452 6.39 -43.62 13.27
CA GLY A 452 6.86 -43.38 11.91
C GLY A 452 6.07 -42.28 11.21
N PHE A 453 6.61 -41.67 10.15
CA PHE A 453 5.94 -40.60 9.42
C PHE A 453 5.45 -41.07 8.05
N THR A 454 4.25 -40.61 7.66
CA THR A 454 3.70 -40.81 6.32
C THR A 454 3.43 -39.46 5.67
N ALA A 455 3.96 -39.27 4.45
CA ALA A 455 3.62 -38.11 3.64
C ALA A 455 2.14 -38.17 3.24
N ARG A 456 1.47 -37.02 3.27
CA ARG A 456 0.10 -36.87 2.77
C ARG A 456 -0.03 -35.53 2.04
N ALA A 457 -0.67 -35.58 0.88
CA ALA A 457 -1.00 -34.37 0.13
C ALA A 457 -2.12 -33.59 0.83
N VAL A 458 -1.89 -32.30 1.02
CA VAL A 458 -2.88 -31.37 1.60
C VAL A 458 -3.15 -30.20 0.68
N LEU A 459 -4.34 -29.63 0.81
CA LEU A 459 -4.69 -28.35 0.21
C LEU A 459 -4.53 -27.26 1.25
N VAL A 460 -3.55 -26.39 1.04
CA VAL A 460 -3.24 -25.27 1.91
C VAL A 460 -4.05 -24.06 1.42
N GLY A 461 -4.86 -23.51 2.31
CA GLY A 461 -5.68 -22.34 2.10
C GLY A 461 -4.94 -21.06 2.47
N VAL A 462 -5.61 -20.17 3.21
CA VAL A 462 -5.02 -18.88 3.56
C VAL A 462 -3.93 -19.05 4.61
N THR A 463 -2.87 -18.27 4.50
CA THR A 463 -1.69 -18.34 5.36
C THR A 463 -1.50 -17.02 6.10
N ASP A 464 -1.30 -17.09 7.41
CA ASP A 464 -0.81 -15.98 8.23
C ASP A 464 0.72 -16.07 8.41
N TRP A 465 1.31 -15.19 9.22
CA TRP A 465 2.77 -15.17 9.45
C TRP A 465 3.34 -16.46 10.05
N SER A 466 2.53 -17.20 10.80
CA SER A 466 2.92 -18.36 11.63
C SER A 466 2.31 -19.68 11.19
N SER A 467 1.09 -19.65 10.65
CA SER A 467 0.22 -20.81 10.45
C SER A 467 -0.51 -20.70 9.12
N SER A 468 -0.77 -21.84 8.49
CA SER A 468 -1.62 -21.94 7.31
C SER A 468 -2.87 -22.76 7.58
N GLU A 469 -3.97 -22.33 6.99
CA GLU A 469 -5.21 -23.10 6.89
C GLU A 469 -4.98 -24.36 6.03
N ILE A 470 -5.43 -25.52 6.51
CA ILE A 470 -5.51 -26.75 5.74
C ILE A 470 -6.97 -27.02 5.41
N MET A 471 -7.30 -26.93 4.12
CA MET A 471 -8.66 -27.11 3.61
C MET A 471 -9.03 -28.58 3.42
N ALA A 472 -8.06 -29.43 3.10
CA ALA A 472 -8.28 -30.85 2.85
C ALA A 472 -6.99 -31.66 3.04
N GLY A 473 -7.16 -32.95 3.35
CA GLY A 473 -6.06 -33.92 3.47
C GLY A 473 -5.57 -34.17 4.89
N ILE A 474 -6.19 -33.57 5.91
CA ILE A 474 -5.84 -33.81 7.31
C ILE A 474 -7.07 -33.77 8.23
N GLU A 475 -7.00 -34.48 9.35
CA GLU A 475 -8.05 -34.54 10.38
C GLU A 475 -7.62 -33.84 11.68
N ASP A 476 -8.61 -33.46 12.48
CA ASP A 476 -8.43 -32.81 13.78
C ASP A 476 -7.80 -33.82 14.77
N GLY A 477 -6.77 -33.42 15.51
CA GLY A 477 -6.03 -34.29 16.45
C GLY A 477 -4.97 -35.20 15.82
N GLU A 478 -4.74 -35.15 14.50
CA GLU A 478 -3.59 -35.84 13.88
C GLU A 478 -2.28 -35.15 14.31
N ILE A 479 -1.21 -35.94 14.53
CA ILE A 479 0.11 -35.42 14.92
C ILE A 479 0.97 -35.25 13.67
N VAL A 480 1.51 -34.06 13.46
CA VAL A 480 2.29 -33.70 12.26
C VAL A 480 3.71 -33.32 12.65
N ALA A 481 4.68 -33.70 11.81
CA ALA A 481 6.07 -33.27 11.96
C ALA A 481 6.22 -31.75 11.77
N LEU A 482 7.03 -31.12 12.62
CA LEU A 482 7.56 -29.77 12.42
C LEU A 482 8.89 -29.90 11.71
N LEU A 483 8.93 -29.38 10.49
CA LEU A 483 10.04 -29.51 9.55
C LEU A 483 10.73 -28.15 9.35
N GLY A 484 10.83 -27.37 10.43
CA GLY A 484 11.51 -26.08 10.43
C GLY A 484 12.94 -26.19 9.90
N GLY A 485 13.19 -25.66 8.70
CA GLY A 485 14.54 -25.53 8.15
C GLY A 485 15.17 -26.80 7.54
N VAL A 486 14.40 -27.84 7.20
CA VAL A 486 14.98 -29.05 6.54
C VAL A 486 15.71 -28.71 5.24
N SER A 487 15.31 -27.64 4.55
CA SER A 487 16.00 -27.14 3.37
C SER A 487 17.42 -26.59 3.66
N GLN A 488 17.67 -26.03 4.85
CA GLN A 488 18.99 -25.55 5.26
C GLN A 488 19.93 -26.69 5.68
N GLN A 489 19.42 -27.69 6.41
CA GLN A 489 20.23 -28.85 6.80
C GLN A 489 20.52 -29.77 5.60
N ALA A 490 19.56 -29.97 4.69
CA ALA A 490 19.80 -30.69 3.44
C ALA A 490 20.86 -30.01 2.54
N GLN A 491 20.91 -28.67 2.53
CA GLN A 491 21.97 -27.90 1.88
C GLN A 491 23.33 -28.02 2.58
N GLN A 492 23.38 -28.04 3.91
CA GLN A 492 24.64 -28.26 4.63
C GLN A 492 25.18 -29.69 4.48
N SER A 493 24.31 -30.71 4.44
CA SER A 493 24.72 -32.10 4.23
C SER A 493 25.20 -32.37 2.80
N THR A 494 24.69 -31.64 1.80
CA THR A 494 25.17 -31.74 0.40
C THR A 494 26.52 -31.07 0.21
N LEU A 495 26.83 -29.98 0.93
CA LEU A 495 28.14 -29.34 0.93
C LEU A 495 29.23 -30.15 1.67
N GLY A 496 28.86 -30.94 2.68
CA GLY A 496 29.80 -31.79 3.43
C GLY A 496 30.23 -33.08 2.71
N ARG A 497 29.52 -33.49 1.65
CA ARG A 497 29.75 -34.79 0.96
C ARG A 497 30.52 -34.67 -0.37
N GLY A 498 30.84 -33.45 -0.81
CA GLY A 498 31.63 -33.17 -2.01
C GLY A 498 33.12 -33.08 -1.74
N GLY A 499 33.75 -34.17 -1.28
CA GLY A 499 35.21 -34.26 -1.20
C GLY A 499 35.83 -34.30 -2.59
N PHE A 500 36.25 -33.15 -3.11
CA PHE A 500 37.05 -33.07 -4.35
C PHE A 500 38.45 -33.65 -4.10
N PRO A 501 38.93 -34.61 -4.93
CA PRO A 501 40.29 -35.10 -4.86
C PRO A 501 41.27 -33.98 -5.28
N GLY A 502 42.34 -33.85 -4.51
CA GLY A 502 43.27 -32.72 -4.56
C GLY A 502 43.86 -32.41 -5.93
N GLY A 503 43.86 -31.12 -6.27
CA GLY A 503 44.71 -30.51 -7.29
C GLY A 503 45.28 -29.23 -6.73
N GLY A 504 46.52 -29.28 -6.23
CA GLY A 504 47.24 -28.10 -5.75
C GLY A 504 47.50 -27.12 -6.89
N GLY A 505 46.98 -25.90 -6.77
CA GLY A 505 47.27 -24.78 -7.65
C GLY A 505 47.33 -23.50 -6.83
N GLN A 506 48.56 -23.05 -6.54
CA GLN A 506 48.81 -21.72 -5.99
C GLN A 506 48.32 -20.65 -6.96
N PHE A 507 47.45 -19.75 -6.52
CA PHE A 507 47.35 -18.42 -7.11
C PHE A 507 47.33 -17.37 -6.01
N ARG A 508 48.40 -16.56 -6.03
CA ARG A 508 48.48 -15.25 -5.38
C ARG A 508 47.49 -14.30 -6.06
N PHE A 509 46.72 -13.56 -5.27
CA PHE A 509 46.64 -12.10 -5.33
C PHE A 509 46.28 -11.57 -3.94
#